data_AF-A0A2E9CXK3-F1
#
_entry.id   AF-A0A2E9CXK3-F1
#
_cell.length_a   1.000
_cell.length_b   1.000
_cell.length_c   1.000
_cell.angle_alpha   90.00
_cell.angle_beta   90.00
_cell.angle_gamma   90.00
#
_symmetry.space_group_name_H-M   'P 1'
#
loop_
_entity.id
_entity.type
_entity.pdbx_description
1 polymer ?
#
loop_
_entity_poly.entity_id
_entity_poly.type
_entity_poly.pdbx_seq_one_letter_code
_entity_poly.pdbx_strand_id
1 'polypeptide(L)'
;MNVLFFLLIFILGNEINAMNLLEEKKNQVNSFLEGWEFVSDQVMGGVSTGKLELHGDGKEKFLRLKGNVSTKNNGGFIQFRSSFDIINDDYKGIRLKVRGIPSDYFVHIRTKFLFLPWQYYSGRFSVESDWQEVEILFEDFKKSNFYQPSEFDASEIDSIGFVAFGKDFEAELDVIEATIF
;
A
#
# COMPACT_ATOMS: atom_id res chain seq x y z
N MET A 1 -48.01 -29.95 -15.29
CA MET A 1 -48.00 -28.56 -14.76
C MET A 1 -46.75 -28.44 -13.90
N ASN A 2 -45.64 -28.00 -14.50
CA ASN A 2 -44.36 -27.90 -13.80
C ASN A 2 -44.24 -26.48 -13.23
N VAL A 3 -44.28 -26.38 -11.90
CA VAL A 3 -44.05 -25.11 -11.19
C VAL A 3 -42.54 -24.94 -11.08
N LEU A 4 -42.01 -23.94 -11.79
CA LEU A 4 -40.61 -23.54 -11.73
C LEU A 4 -40.41 -22.69 -10.46
N PHE A 5 -39.66 -23.21 -9.49
CA PHE A 5 -39.30 -22.47 -8.28
C PHE A 5 -38.10 -21.57 -8.58
N PHE A 6 -38.29 -20.26 -8.62
CA PHE A 6 -37.17 -19.30 -8.65
C PHE A 6 -36.67 -19.10 -7.22
N LEU A 7 -35.46 -19.57 -6.93
CA LEU A 7 -34.75 -19.29 -5.70
C LEU A 7 -34.18 -17.86 -5.80
N LEU A 8 -34.80 -16.92 -5.12
CA LEU A 8 -34.29 -15.55 -5.01
C LEU A 8 -33.19 -15.56 -3.93
N ILE A 9 -31.92 -15.59 -4.36
CA ILE A 9 -30.79 -15.42 -3.45
C ILE A 9 -30.68 -13.92 -3.12
N PHE A 10 -31.14 -13.53 -1.92
CA PHE A 10 -30.83 -12.23 -1.35
C PHE A 10 -29.36 -12.27 -0.90
N ILE A 11 -28.47 -11.64 -1.67
CA ILE A 11 -27.14 -11.32 -1.18
C ILE A 11 -27.33 -10.13 -0.23
N LEU A 12 -27.41 -10.43 1.08
CA LEU A 12 -27.19 -9.43 2.11
C LEU A 12 -25.74 -8.96 1.98
N GLY A 13 -25.53 -7.83 1.30
CA GLY A 13 -24.24 -7.16 1.33
C GLY A 13 -23.99 -6.71 2.76
N ASN A 14 -23.04 -7.34 3.45
CA ASN A 14 -22.42 -6.69 4.59
C ASN A 14 -21.76 -5.43 4.04
N GLU A 15 -22.12 -4.25 4.57
CA GLU A 15 -21.31 -3.05 4.34
C GLU A 15 -19.95 -3.32 4.97
N ILE A 16 -18.99 -3.70 4.13
CA ILE A 16 -17.60 -3.79 4.54
C ILE A 16 -17.18 -2.33 4.76
N ASN A 17 -16.86 -1.98 6.01
CA ASN A 17 -16.26 -0.69 6.30
C ASN A 17 -15.02 -0.57 5.42
N ALA A 18 -14.96 0.50 4.63
CA ALA A 18 -13.86 0.73 3.71
C ALA A 18 -13.48 2.20 3.71
N MET A 19 -12.17 2.47 3.71
CA MET A 19 -11.64 3.83 3.72
C MET A 19 -10.61 3.99 2.60
N ASN A 20 -10.82 4.98 1.73
CA ASN A 20 -9.88 5.31 0.66
C ASN A 20 -8.73 6.15 1.21
N LEU A 21 -7.54 5.55 1.27
CA LEU A 21 -6.33 6.13 1.85
C LEU A 21 -5.85 7.38 1.10
N LEU A 22 -5.98 7.39 -0.24
CA LEU A 22 -5.56 8.54 -1.04
C LEU A 22 -6.50 9.74 -0.87
N GLU A 23 -7.82 9.49 -0.86
CA GLU A 23 -8.83 10.54 -0.72
C GLU A 23 -8.89 11.08 0.73
N GLU A 24 -8.71 10.22 1.74
CA GLU A 24 -8.58 10.65 3.13
C GLU A 24 -7.44 11.67 3.28
N LYS A 25 -6.27 11.38 2.70
CA LYS A 25 -5.13 12.30 2.75
C LYS A 25 -5.38 13.60 2.04
N LYS A 26 -5.94 13.54 0.84
CA LYS A 26 -6.33 14.73 0.08
C LYS A 26 -7.25 15.67 0.87
N ASN A 27 -8.14 15.14 1.72
CA ASN A 27 -9.04 15.97 2.53
C ASN A 27 -8.35 16.64 3.74
N GLN A 28 -7.16 16.19 4.13
CA GLN A 28 -6.40 16.71 5.28
C GLN A 28 -5.35 17.76 4.90
N VAL A 29 -4.91 17.81 3.64
CA VAL A 29 -3.81 18.69 3.16
C VAL A 29 -4.22 19.54 1.95
N ASN A 30 -3.46 20.59 1.65
CA ASN A 30 -3.81 21.54 0.57
C ASN A 30 -3.50 21.00 -0.83
N SER A 31 -2.60 20.02 -0.95
CA SER A 31 -2.31 19.33 -2.21
C SER A 31 -2.19 17.83 -2.01
N PHE A 32 -2.61 17.05 -3.02
CA PHE A 32 -2.60 15.57 -2.96
C PHE A 32 -1.23 14.99 -2.59
N LEU A 33 -0.15 15.64 -3.05
CA LEU A 33 1.23 15.20 -2.83
C LEU A 33 1.73 15.51 -1.41
N GLU A 34 1.26 16.58 -0.76
CA GLU A 34 1.68 16.98 0.60
C GLU A 34 1.34 15.92 1.66
N GLY A 35 0.35 15.07 1.40
CA GLY A 35 -0.03 13.99 2.28
C GLY A 35 0.92 12.79 2.24
N TRP A 36 1.91 12.78 1.35
CA TRP A 36 2.77 11.63 1.10
C TRP A 36 4.25 12.02 1.15
N GLU A 37 5.03 11.21 1.85
CA GLU A 37 6.47 11.36 1.99
C GLU A 37 7.18 10.35 1.11
N PHE A 38 8.10 10.80 0.25
CA PHE A 38 9.05 9.93 -0.44
C PHE A 38 10.24 9.58 0.48
N VAL A 39 10.60 8.31 0.53
CA VAL A 39 11.75 7.81 1.31
C VAL A 39 12.53 6.80 0.49
N SER A 40 13.86 6.83 0.56
CA SER A 40 14.73 5.80 -0.02
C SER A 40 15.69 5.24 1.00
N ASP A 41 16.37 4.15 0.64
CA ASP A 41 17.43 3.54 1.46
C ASP A 41 18.63 4.44 1.74
N GLN A 42 18.71 5.64 1.14
CA GLN A 42 19.76 6.62 1.42
C GLN A 42 19.78 7.05 2.89
N VAL A 43 18.64 6.97 3.60
CA VAL A 43 18.57 7.22 5.04
C VAL A 43 19.40 6.22 5.87
N MET A 44 19.76 5.08 5.27
CA MET A 44 20.61 4.03 5.85
C MET A 44 21.95 3.88 5.10
N GLY A 45 22.28 4.80 4.18
CA GLY A 45 23.52 4.74 3.39
C GLY A 45 23.43 3.95 2.08
N GLY A 46 22.22 3.52 1.68
CA GLY A 46 21.94 2.95 0.37
C GLY A 46 22.13 3.95 -0.78
N VAL A 47 21.98 3.47 -2.01
CA VAL A 47 22.20 4.26 -3.23
C VAL A 47 20.98 4.30 -4.16
N SER A 48 19.82 3.86 -3.68
CA SER A 48 18.59 3.94 -4.45
C SER A 48 18.14 5.40 -4.58
N THR A 49 17.67 5.77 -5.77
CA THR A 49 17.25 7.13 -6.08
C THR A 49 15.91 7.11 -6.77
N GLY A 50 15.08 8.11 -6.52
CA GLY A 50 13.75 8.16 -7.10
C GLY A 50 13.00 9.42 -6.71
N LYS A 51 11.72 9.43 -7.03
CA LYS A 51 10.79 10.50 -6.71
C LYS A 51 9.37 9.98 -6.62
N LEU A 52 8.54 10.74 -5.91
CA LEU A 52 7.10 10.63 -5.94
C LEU A 52 6.54 11.79 -6.75
N GLU A 53 5.65 11.49 -7.69
CA GLU A 53 5.01 12.50 -8.52
C GLU A 53 3.50 12.28 -8.57
N LEU A 54 2.75 13.38 -8.67
CA LEU A 54 1.33 13.35 -9.00
C LEU A 54 1.18 13.47 -10.51
N HIS A 55 0.48 12.53 -11.14
CA HIS A 55 0.18 12.52 -12.57
C HIS A 55 -1.34 12.51 -12.81
N GLY A 56 -1.74 12.83 -14.04
CA GLY A 56 -3.15 12.87 -14.47
C GLY A 56 -3.80 14.25 -14.36
N ASP A 57 -4.96 14.40 -15.00
CA ASP A 57 -5.82 15.57 -14.94
C ASP A 57 -7.23 15.20 -14.42
N GLY A 58 -7.96 16.20 -13.89
CA GLY A 58 -9.32 16.00 -13.41
C GLY A 58 -9.45 14.92 -12.33
N LYS A 59 -10.22 13.87 -12.64
CA LYS A 59 -10.60 12.78 -11.72
C LYS A 59 -9.65 11.57 -11.75
N GLU A 60 -8.77 11.46 -12.74
CA GLU A 60 -7.88 10.28 -12.92
C GLU A 60 -6.45 10.56 -12.42
N LYS A 61 -6.34 11.25 -11.28
CA LYS A 61 -5.04 11.55 -10.69
C LYS A 61 -4.49 10.32 -9.99
N PHE A 62 -3.21 10.04 -10.21
CA PHE A 62 -2.52 8.92 -9.57
C PHE A 62 -1.14 9.35 -9.05
N LEU A 63 -0.66 8.64 -8.03
CA LEU A 63 0.71 8.78 -7.54
C LEU A 63 1.61 7.85 -8.30
N ARG A 64 2.76 8.36 -8.75
CA ARG A 64 3.82 7.60 -9.39
C ARG A 64 5.06 7.58 -8.51
N LEU A 65 5.43 6.40 -8.06
CA LEU A 65 6.75 6.12 -7.51
C LEU A 65 7.66 5.68 -8.65
N LYS A 66 8.73 6.44 -8.93
CA LYS A 66 9.67 6.10 -9.99
C LYS A 66 11.12 6.28 -9.54
N GLY A 67 11.98 5.33 -9.87
CA GLY A 67 13.40 5.42 -9.52
C GLY A 67 14.21 4.17 -9.79
N ASN A 68 15.50 4.23 -9.49
CA ASN A 68 16.41 3.10 -9.51
C ASN A 68 16.53 2.52 -8.09
N VAL A 69 16.23 1.23 -7.95
CA VAL A 69 16.46 0.46 -6.72
C VAL A 69 17.78 -0.29 -6.86
N SER A 70 18.63 -0.23 -5.83
CA SER A 70 19.86 -1.00 -5.76
C SER A 70 20.10 -1.58 -4.36
N THR A 71 20.45 -2.86 -4.29
CA THR A 71 20.79 -3.59 -3.05
C THR A 71 22.23 -3.32 -2.59
N LYS A 72 22.97 -2.42 -3.25
CA LYS A 72 24.30 -1.98 -2.80
C LYS A 72 24.19 -1.27 -1.44
N ASN A 73 25.27 -1.33 -0.67
CA ASN A 73 25.38 -0.75 0.68
C ASN A 73 24.28 -1.21 1.66
N ASN A 74 23.81 -2.46 1.52
CA ASN A 74 22.70 -3.00 2.31
C ASN A 74 21.39 -2.20 2.15
N GLY A 75 21.24 -1.49 1.03
CA GLY A 75 20.01 -0.82 0.66
C GLY A 75 19.03 -1.77 -0.02
N GLY A 76 18.30 -1.24 -0.99
CA GLY A 76 17.35 -1.95 -1.83
C GLY A 76 15.93 -1.44 -1.70
N PHE A 77 15.71 -0.14 -1.46
CA PHE A 77 14.34 0.40 -1.52
C PHE A 77 14.18 1.86 -1.96
N ILE A 78 13.06 2.11 -2.62
CA ILE A 78 12.38 3.41 -2.67
C ILE A 78 10.91 3.20 -2.27
N GLN A 79 10.32 4.19 -1.63
CA GLN A 79 8.92 4.15 -1.21
C GLN A 79 8.30 5.54 -1.19
N PHE A 80 6.97 5.55 -1.15
CA PHE A 80 6.22 6.66 -0.58
C PHE A 80 5.28 6.15 0.49
N ARG A 81 5.07 6.96 1.53
CA ARG A 81 4.25 6.58 2.68
C ARG A 81 3.45 7.74 3.24
N SER A 82 2.43 7.41 4.03
CA SER A 82 1.70 8.38 4.83
C SER A 82 1.32 7.80 6.18
N SER A 83 1.12 8.67 7.16
CA SER A 83 0.64 8.30 8.49
C SER A 83 -0.88 8.32 8.54
N PHE A 84 -1.51 7.37 9.21
CA PHE A 84 -2.97 7.27 9.32
C PHE A 84 -3.36 7.11 10.80
N ASP A 85 -4.52 7.64 11.18
CA ASP A 85 -5.11 7.35 12.49
C ASP A 85 -6.35 6.49 12.29
N ILE A 86 -6.11 5.19 12.16
CA ILE A 86 -7.17 4.21 11.92
C ILE A 86 -7.84 3.88 13.24
N ILE A 87 -9.12 4.20 13.36
CA ILE A 87 -9.89 4.00 14.61
C ILE A 87 -10.57 2.61 14.62
N ASN A 88 -10.98 2.11 13.46
CA ASN A 88 -11.70 0.84 13.33
C ASN A 88 -10.73 -0.35 13.20
N ASP A 89 -11.04 -1.46 13.85
CA ASP A 89 -10.26 -2.69 13.86
C ASP A 89 -10.83 -3.81 12.96
N ASP A 90 -12.01 -3.60 12.37
CA ASP A 90 -12.71 -4.61 11.56
C ASP A 90 -12.17 -4.78 10.12
N TYR A 91 -11.24 -3.93 9.72
CA TYR A 91 -10.55 -4.03 8.44
C TYR A 91 -9.69 -5.30 8.37
N LYS A 92 -9.68 -5.94 7.20
CA LYS A 92 -9.02 -7.21 6.93
C LYS A 92 -7.88 -7.09 5.92
N GLY A 93 -7.80 -6.00 5.17
CA GLY A 93 -6.75 -5.88 4.16
C GLY A 93 -6.70 -4.56 3.43
N ILE A 94 -5.86 -4.52 2.41
CA ILE A 94 -5.66 -3.37 1.53
C ILE A 94 -5.94 -3.80 0.09
N ARG A 95 -6.84 -3.08 -0.57
CA ARG A 95 -7.13 -3.18 -2.01
C ARG A 95 -6.46 -2.02 -2.73
N LEU A 96 -5.77 -2.30 -3.81
CA LEU A 96 -5.09 -1.29 -4.63
C LEU A 96 -5.52 -1.41 -6.08
N LYS A 97 -5.56 -0.27 -6.77
CA LYS A 97 -5.62 -0.22 -8.23
C LYS A 97 -4.31 0.36 -8.74
N VAL A 98 -3.53 -0.48 -9.41
CA VAL A 98 -2.12 -0.23 -9.72
C VAL A 98 -1.75 -0.62 -11.14
N ARG A 99 -0.68 -0.03 -11.66
CA ARG A 99 0.05 -0.47 -12.84
C ARG A 99 1.52 -0.06 -12.72
N GLY A 100 2.36 -0.52 -13.62
CA GLY A 100 3.74 -0.07 -13.66
C GLY A 100 4.67 -0.98 -14.44
N ILE A 101 5.96 -0.91 -14.12
CA ILE A 101 6.93 -1.89 -14.63
C ILE A 101 6.66 -3.24 -13.95
N PRO A 102 6.45 -4.33 -14.72
CA PRO A 102 6.14 -5.63 -14.15
C PRO A 102 7.19 -6.12 -13.15
N SER A 103 6.77 -6.27 -11.90
CA SER A 103 7.61 -6.66 -10.78
C SER A 103 6.74 -6.94 -9.56
N ASP A 104 7.35 -7.51 -8.53
CA ASP A 104 6.81 -7.45 -7.19
C ASP A 104 7.07 -6.08 -6.56
N TYR A 105 6.05 -5.59 -5.87
CA TYR A 105 6.08 -4.43 -4.99
C TYR A 105 5.47 -4.83 -3.66
N PHE A 106 5.55 -3.94 -2.68
CA PHE A 106 5.19 -4.25 -1.31
C PHE A 106 4.41 -3.11 -0.67
N VAL A 107 3.46 -3.47 0.18
CA VAL A 107 2.89 -2.57 1.17
C VAL A 107 3.63 -2.80 2.47
N HIS A 108 4.22 -1.74 3.02
CA HIS A 108 4.82 -1.75 4.35
C HIS A 108 3.90 -1.05 5.34
N ILE A 109 3.51 -1.77 6.39
CA ILE A 109 2.73 -1.23 7.50
C ILE A 109 3.63 -1.06 8.71
N ARG A 110 3.52 0.07 9.37
CA ARG A 110 4.02 0.25 10.73
C ARG A 110 2.86 0.47 11.68
N THR A 111 2.99 -0.07 12.89
CA THR A 111 2.03 0.14 13.97
C THR A 111 2.61 1.09 15.02
N LYS A 112 1.72 1.65 15.85
CA LYS A 112 2.07 2.53 16.99
C LYS A 112 3.02 1.87 18.01
N PHE A 113 3.18 0.54 17.96
CA PHE A 113 4.05 -0.26 18.84
C PHE A 113 5.41 -0.62 18.23
N LEU A 114 5.68 -0.25 16.97
CA LEU A 114 6.96 -0.49 16.29
C LEU A 114 7.89 0.72 16.43
N PHE A 115 8.62 0.77 17.54
CA PHE A 115 9.49 1.89 17.90
C PHE A 115 10.75 2.04 17.04
N LEU A 116 11.26 0.95 16.47
CA LEU A 116 12.50 1.00 15.68
C LEU A 116 12.18 1.29 14.20
N PRO A 117 12.93 2.17 13.53
CA PRO A 117 12.58 2.66 12.19
C PRO A 117 12.65 1.59 11.08
N TRP A 118 13.34 0.46 11.34
CA TRP A 118 13.45 -0.67 10.41
C TRP A 118 12.39 -1.77 10.63
N GLN A 119 11.50 -1.61 11.60
CA GLN A 119 10.41 -2.56 11.84
C GLN A 119 9.21 -2.22 10.97
N TYR A 120 8.66 -3.23 10.32
CA TYR A 120 7.46 -3.13 9.50
C TYR A 120 6.84 -4.52 9.28
N TYR A 121 5.58 -4.55 8.91
CA TYR A 121 4.92 -5.70 8.31
C TYR A 121 4.90 -5.50 6.79
N SER A 122 5.19 -6.56 6.03
CA SER A 122 5.34 -6.50 4.57
C SER A 122 4.32 -7.40 3.88
N GLY A 123 3.43 -6.79 3.10
CA GLY A 123 2.47 -7.45 2.23
C GLY A 123 2.95 -7.34 0.78
N ARG A 124 3.16 -8.47 0.10
CA ARG A 124 3.65 -8.50 -1.29
C ARG A 124 2.48 -8.49 -2.27
N PHE A 125 2.63 -7.77 -3.37
CA PHE A 125 1.73 -7.83 -4.52
C PHE A 125 2.52 -7.73 -5.84
N SER A 126 1.97 -8.29 -6.91
CA SER A 126 2.58 -8.21 -8.25
C SER A 126 1.90 -7.12 -9.06
N VAL A 127 2.68 -6.46 -9.91
CA VAL A 127 2.23 -5.38 -10.79
C VAL A 127 2.53 -5.77 -12.23
N GLU A 128 1.66 -5.35 -13.13
CA GLU A 128 1.73 -5.52 -14.59
C GLU A 128 1.66 -4.14 -15.26
N SER A 129 1.87 -4.13 -16.58
CA SER A 129 1.87 -2.88 -17.37
C SER A 129 0.51 -2.20 -17.46
N ASP A 130 -0.58 -2.97 -17.37
CA ASP A 130 -1.95 -2.46 -17.39
C ASP A 130 -2.52 -2.28 -15.99
N TRP A 131 -3.51 -1.39 -15.87
CA TRP A 131 -4.25 -1.20 -14.62
C TRP A 131 -4.93 -2.49 -14.19
N GLN A 132 -4.67 -2.86 -12.94
CA GLN A 132 -5.28 -4.02 -12.30
C GLN A 132 -5.65 -3.70 -10.86
N GLU A 133 -6.56 -4.49 -10.31
CA GLU A 133 -6.86 -4.49 -8.89
C GLU A 133 -6.14 -5.65 -8.20
N VAL A 134 -5.54 -5.38 -7.05
CA VAL A 134 -4.90 -6.37 -6.19
C VAL A 134 -5.40 -6.21 -4.76
N GLU A 135 -5.54 -7.32 -4.04
CA GLU A 135 -5.90 -7.36 -2.63
C GLU A 135 -4.81 -8.06 -1.84
N ILE A 136 -4.50 -7.52 -0.66
CA ILE A 136 -3.53 -8.07 0.26
C ILE A 136 -4.20 -8.12 1.64
N LEU A 137 -4.46 -9.32 2.13
CA LEU A 137 -5.07 -9.52 3.46
C LEU A 137 -4.02 -9.30 4.55
N PHE A 138 -4.41 -8.77 5.70
CA PHE A 138 -3.50 -8.55 6.84
C PHE A 138 -2.88 -9.85 7.35
N GLU A 139 -3.58 -10.98 7.24
CA GLU A 139 -3.04 -12.31 7.56
C GLU A 139 -1.88 -12.73 6.65
N ASP A 140 -1.78 -12.18 5.43
CA ASP A 140 -0.69 -12.46 4.50
C ASP A 140 0.57 -11.60 4.74
N PHE A 141 0.48 -10.60 5.62
CA PHE A 141 1.62 -9.74 5.94
C PHE A 141 2.66 -10.49 6.77
N LYS A 142 3.93 -10.28 6.42
CA LYS A 142 5.06 -10.89 7.13
C LYS A 142 5.82 -9.87 7.94
N LYS A 143 6.19 -10.24 9.18
CA LYS A 143 7.05 -9.42 10.02
C LYS A 143 8.47 -9.30 9.46
N SER A 144 9.04 -8.09 9.51
CA SER A 144 10.43 -7.85 9.06
C SER A 144 11.48 -8.30 10.06
N ASN A 145 11.15 -8.38 11.36
CA ASN A 145 12.08 -8.76 12.42
C ASN A 145 11.50 -9.87 13.31
N PHE A 146 12.34 -10.78 13.82
CA PHE A 146 11.86 -11.93 14.60
C PHE A 146 11.21 -11.56 15.94
N TYR A 147 11.63 -10.44 16.55
CA TYR A 147 11.20 -9.99 17.88
C TYR A 147 9.95 -9.10 17.86
N GLN A 148 9.40 -8.77 16.69
CA GLN A 148 8.10 -8.09 16.63
C GLN A 148 6.95 -9.12 16.62
N PRO A 149 5.72 -8.71 17.03
CA PRO A 149 4.54 -9.57 16.94
C PRO A 149 4.33 -10.13 15.53
N SER A 150 3.66 -11.28 15.41
CA SER A 150 3.36 -11.88 14.11
C SER A 150 2.17 -11.23 13.43
N GLU A 151 1.25 -10.68 14.21
CA GLU A 151 -0.02 -10.10 13.79
C GLU A 151 -0.15 -8.68 14.37
N PHE A 152 -1.06 -7.90 13.80
CA PHE A 152 -1.41 -6.56 14.24
C PHE A 152 -2.91 -6.34 14.00
N ASP A 153 -3.53 -5.48 14.81
CA ASP A 153 -4.90 -5.02 14.56
C ASP A 153 -4.89 -3.79 13.65
N ALA A 154 -5.93 -3.63 12.84
CA ALA A 154 -6.00 -2.51 11.89
C ALA A 154 -5.97 -1.14 12.57
N SER A 155 -6.53 -1.04 13.78
CA SER A 155 -6.53 0.19 14.59
C SER A 155 -5.13 0.58 15.13
N GLU A 156 -4.18 -0.34 15.09
CA GLU A 156 -2.79 -0.08 15.50
C GLU A 156 -1.96 0.56 14.39
N ILE A 157 -2.45 0.55 13.14
CA ILE A 157 -1.75 1.08 11.98
C ILE A 157 -1.44 2.57 12.21
N ASP A 158 -0.15 2.90 12.12
CA ASP A 158 0.38 4.25 12.24
C ASP A 158 0.78 4.81 10.87
N SER A 159 1.36 3.98 10.00
CA SER A 159 1.69 4.38 8.63
C SER A 159 1.62 3.22 7.63
N ILE A 160 1.27 3.59 6.39
CA ILE A 160 1.21 2.69 5.24
C ILE A 160 2.12 3.27 4.16
N GLY A 161 3.02 2.43 3.64
CA GLY A 161 3.94 2.76 2.56
C GLY A 161 3.84 1.80 1.39
N PHE A 162 4.01 2.31 0.18
CA PHE A 162 4.10 1.56 -1.06
C PHE A 162 5.54 1.54 -1.54
N VAL A 163 6.09 0.35 -1.73
CA VAL A 163 7.53 0.13 -1.72
C VAL A 163 7.97 -0.71 -2.92
N ALA A 164 9.00 -0.24 -3.60
CA ALA A 164 9.83 -1.05 -4.48
C ALA A 164 11.03 -1.56 -3.65
N PHE A 165 11.18 -2.87 -3.49
CA PHE A 165 12.08 -3.46 -2.49
C PHE A 165 12.82 -4.71 -2.96
N GLY A 166 14.04 -4.91 -2.43
CA GLY A 166 14.67 -6.22 -2.31
C GLY A 166 15.42 -6.75 -3.53
N LYS A 167 15.49 -5.99 -4.63
CA LYS A 167 16.28 -6.33 -5.83
C LYS A 167 16.68 -5.08 -6.62
N ASP A 168 17.67 -5.24 -7.51
CA ASP A 168 18.09 -4.20 -8.44
C ASP A 168 17.12 -4.10 -9.62
N PHE A 169 16.49 -2.94 -9.83
CA PHE A 169 15.64 -2.65 -11.00
C PHE A 169 15.29 -1.17 -11.12
N GLU A 170 14.82 -0.77 -12.31
CA GLU A 170 14.14 0.52 -12.51
C GLU A 170 12.66 0.35 -12.17
N ALA A 171 12.27 0.89 -11.02
CA ALA A 171 10.91 0.83 -10.50
C ALA A 171 10.06 1.95 -11.12
N GLU A 172 8.83 1.60 -11.52
CA GLU A 172 7.75 2.53 -11.81
C GLU A 172 6.47 1.88 -11.29
N LEU A 173 5.84 2.49 -10.28
CA LEU A 173 4.59 2.06 -9.68
C LEU A 173 3.61 3.23 -9.68
N ASP A 174 2.51 3.06 -10.39
CA ASP A 174 1.38 3.98 -10.39
C ASP A 174 0.29 3.44 -9.46
N VAL A 175 -0.22 4.28 -8.57
CA VAL A 175 -1.33 3.97 -7.66
C VAL A 175 -2.42 5.01 -7.85
N ILE A 176 -3.57 4.60 -8.40
CA ILE A 176 -4.73 5.48 -8.61
C ILE A 176 -5.76 5.35 -7.49
N GLU A 177 -5.87 4.18 -6.87
CA GLU A 177 -6.76 3.93 -5.75
C GLU A 177 -6.05 3.03 -4.72
N ALA A 178 -6.25 3.33 -3.44
CA ALA A 178 -5.80 2.51 -2.33
C ALA A 178 -6.85 2.55 -1.22
N THR A 179 -7.35 1.40 -0.81
CA THR A 179 -8.47 1.28 0.12
C THR A 179 -8.15 0.24 1.18
N ILE A 180 -8.31 0.60 2.45
CA ILE A 180 -8.38 -0.37 3.54
C ILE A 180 -9.83 -0.85 3.65
N PHE A 181 -10.06 -2.15 3.78
CA PHE A 181 -11.38 -2.81 3.80
C PHE A 181 -11.38 -3.98 4.77
#